data_AF-A0A7W1V0U8-F1
#
_entry.id   AF-A0A7W1V0U8-F1
#
_cell.length_a   1.000
_cell.length_b   1.000
_cell.length_c   1.000
_cell.angle_alpha   90.00
_cell.angle_beta   90.00
_cell.angle_gamma   90.00
#
_symmetry.space_group_name_H-M   'P 1'
#
loop_
_entity.id
_entity.type
_entity.pdbx_description
1 polymer ?
#
loop_
_entity_poly.entity_id
_entity_poly.type
_entity_poly.pdbx_seq_one_letter_code
_entity_poly.pdbx_strand_id
1 'polypeptide(L)'
;WGKQSSIDKSNMDFVEKIFKTKGYPRKSMVGEPTNTTAWYVLQHSEKIQQYFPLIKKAGEDDEIPYRLVAMMEDRYLVQQGKPQINGTQGQSYSDNRGSFIWPIENPETVNESRMEAGFTSTIEEYGNNLFGSDFTYKVLTMDDVTEE
;
A
#
# COMPACT_ATOMS: atom_id res chain seq x y z
N TRP A 1 14.91 -11.55 8.94
CA TRP A 1 13.74 -10.91 9.59
C TRP A 1 14.11 -10.16 10.88
N GLY A 2 14.59 -10.79 11.96
CA GLY A 2 14.83 -10.08 13.25
C GLY A 2 15.70 -8.80 13.20
N LYS A 3 16.80 -8.80 12.42
CA LYS A 3 17.61 -7.58 12.21
C LYS A 3 16.84 -6.47 11.49
N GLN A 4 16.04 -6.82 10.49
CA GLN A 4 15.23 -5.88 9.72
C GLN A 4 14.14 -5.25 10.61
N SER A 5 13.43 -6.06 11.40
CA SER A 5 12.40 -5.57 12.33
C SER A 5 12.95 -4.57 13.35
N SER A 6 14.18 -4.76 13.84
CA SER A 6 14.81 -3.80 14.76
C SER A 6 15.13 -2.46 14.07
N ILE A 7 15.53 -2.50 12.80
CA ILE A 7 15.82 -1.30 12.01
C ILE A 7 14.51 -0.56 11.70
N ASP A 8 13.49 -1.28 11.26
CA ASP A 8 12.18 -0.70 10.93
C ASP A 8 11.55 -0.01 12.14
N LYS A 9 11.65 -0.62 13.33
CA LYS A 9 11.19 -0.01 14.58
C LYS A 9 11.95 1.28 14.90
N SER A 10 13.28 1.27 14.84
CA SER A 10 14.10 2.46 15.09
C SER A 10 13.80 3.59 14.10
N ASN A 11 13.62 3.25 12.83
CA ASN A 11 13.24 4.22 11.79
C ASN A 11 11.85 4.81 12.07
N MET A 12 10.89 3.96 12.45
CA MET A 12 9.53 4.40 12.77
C MET A 12 9.52 5.30 14.01
N ASP A 13 10.30 5.00 15.06
CA ASP A 13 10.40 5.84 16.25
C ASP A 13 10.94 7.24 15.93
N PHE A 14 11.87 7.35 14.96
CA PHE A 14 12.37 8.63 14.48
C PHE A 14 11.33 9.38 13.64
N VAL A 15 10.73 8.71 12.64
CA VAL A 15 9.71 9.29 11.75
C VAL A 15 8.49 9.74 12.55
N GLU A 16 8.08 8.99 13.56
CA GLU A 16 6.95 9.32 14.41
C GLU A 16 7.16 10.64 15.17
N LYS A 17 8.39 10.91 15.62
CA LYS A 17 8.72 12.22 16.24
C LYS A 17 8.53 13.36 15.25
N ILE A 18 8.88 13.16 13.98
CA ILE A 18 8.64 14.15 12.92
C ILE A 18 7.14 14.32 12.70
N PHE A 19 6.39 13.24 12.54
CA PHE A 19 4.93 13.30 12.35
C PHE A 19 4.24 14.08 13.47
N LYS A 20 4.61 13.84 14.73
CA LYS A 20 4.02 14.52 15.90
C LYS A 20 4.39 15.99 16.01
N THR A 21 5.54 16.41 15.48
CA THR A 21 6.06 17.78 15.67
C THR A 21 5.94 18.67 14.44
N LYS A 22 5.96 18.10 13.24
CA LYS A 22 6.02 18.80 11.96
C LYS A 22 4.98 18.32 10.94
N GLY A 23 4.25 17.25 11.23
CA GLY A 23 3.42 16.56 10.25
C GLY A 23 4.26 15.75 9.26
N TYR A 24 3.72 15.49 8.08
CA TYR A 24 4.41 14.73 7.05
C TYR A 24 5.60 15.55 6.48
N PRO A 25 6.77 14.96 6.19
CA PRO A 25 7.87 15.65 5.52
C PRO A 25 7.53 15.91 4.04
N ARG A 26 6.87 17.05 3.83
CA ARG A 26 6.35 17.54 2.55
C ARG A 26 7.42 17.78 1.49
N LYS A 27 7.10 17.60 0.19
CA LYS A 27 8.01 17.93 -0.92
C LYS A 27 8.42 19.40 -0.91
N SER A 28 7.51 20.28 -0.52
CA SER A 28 7.78 21.71 -0.33
C SER A 28 8.81 22.02 0.77
N MET A 29 9.07 21.08 1.69
CA MET A 29 10.01 21.25 2.80
C MET A 29 11.34 20.53 2.59
N VAL A 30 11.32 19.33 2.00
CA VAL A 30 12.50 18.46 1.92
C VAL A 30 12.92 18.09 0.49
N GLY A 31 12.13 18.51 -0.51
CA GLY A 31 12.33 18.16 -1.91
C GLY A 31 12.04 16.69 -2.24
N GLU A 32 12.14 16.37 -3.53
CA GLU A 32 12.04 15.02 -4.06
C GLU A 32 13.45 14.42 -4.29
N PRO A 33 13.65 13.12 -4.10
CA PRO A 33 12.67 12.10 -3.69
C PRO A 33 12.48 11.98 -2.16
N THR A 34 13.15 12.84 -1.38
CA THR A 34 13.21 12.77 0.09
C THR A 34 11.83 12.77 0.76
N ASN A 35 10.86 13.48 0.17
CA ASN A 35 9.47 13.51 0.64
C ASN A 35 8.81 12.14 0.73
N THR A 36 9.28 11.10 0.02
CA THR A 36 8.68 9.76 0.05
C THR A 36 9.27 8.86 1.14
N THR A 37 10.42 9.22 1.74
CA THR A 37 11.14 8.36 2.69
C THR A 37 10.31 7.98 3.91
N ALA A 38 9.56 8.93 4.48
CA ALA A 38 8.73 8.65 5.65
C ALA A 38 7.56 7.71 5.34
N TRP A 39 7.03 7.76 4.11
CA TRP A 39 6.03 6.79 3.65
C TRP A 39 6.60 5.38 3.59
N TYR A 40 7.84 5.21 3.06
CA TYR A 40 8.50 3.91 3.03
C TYR A 40 8.76 3.33 4.41
N VAL A 41 9.09 4.16 5.39
CA VAL A 41 9.22 3.73 6.80
C VAL A 41 7.85 3.33 7.36
N LEU A 42 6.83 4.16 7.16
CA LEU A 42 5.49 3.91 7.70
C LEU A 42 4.87 2.62 7.17
N GLN A 43 5.04 2.31 5.88
CA GLN A 43 4.42 1.12 5.27
C GLN A 43 4.89 -0.19 5.93
N HIS A 44 6.10 -0.23 6.49
CA HIS A 44 6.67 -1.39 7.18
C HIS A 44 6.38 -1.42 8.69
N SER A 45 5.41 -0.62 9.15
CA SER A 45 5.05 -0.51 10.57
C SER A 45 3.60 -0.93 10.83
N GLU A 46 3.31 -1.20 12.10
CA GLU A 46 1.94 -1.43 12.60
C GLU A 46 1.13 -0.12 12.75
N LYS A 47 1.71 1.04 12.41
CA LYS A 47 1.11 2.36 12.68
C LYS A 47 0.37 2.96 11.49
N ILE A 48 0.10 2.18 10.44
CA ILE A 48 -0.60 2.64 9.24
C ILE A 48 -1.95 3.24 9.60
N GLN A 49 -2.78 2.53 10.38
CA GLN A 49 -4.10 3.03 10.82
C GLN A 49 -4.00 4.38 11.54
N GLN A 50 -2.96 4.58 12.36
CA GLN A 50 -2.79 5.82 13.12
C GLN A 50 -2.39 7.00 12.22
N TYR A 51 -1.58 6.78 11.19
CA TYR A 51 -0.99 7.84 10.38
C TYR A 51 -1.57 7.94 8.96
N PHE A 52 -2.48 7.06 8.56
CA PHE A 52 -3.12 7.13 7.25
C PHE A 52 -3.78 8.50 6.96
N PRO A 53 -4.51 9.15 7.90
CA PRO A 53 -5.05 10.49 7.66
C PRO A 53 -3.97 11.53 7.31
N LEU A 54 -2.78 11.41 7.88
CA LEU A 54 -1.64 12.28 7.59
C LEU A 54 -1.10 12.06 6.17
N ILE A 55 -1.05 10.80 5.72
CA ILE A 55 -0.65 10.43 4.35
C ILE A 55 -1.68 10.93 3.34
N LYS A 56 -2.98 10.72 3.62
CA LYS A 56 -4.07 11.21 2.78
C LYS A 56 -3.99 12.71 2.58
N LYS A 57 -3.83 13.47 3.66
CA LYS A 57 -3.67 14.92 3.60
C LYS A 57 -2.45 15.35 2.76
N ALA A 58 -1.32 14.66 2.92
CA ALA A 58 -0.13 14.94 2.13
C ALA A 58 -0.36 14.72 0.62
N GLY A 59 -1.13 13.70 0.22
CA GLY A 59 -1.47 13.50 -1.19
C GLY A 59 -2.47 14.52 -1.73
N GLU A 60 -3.48 14.90 -0.92
CA GLU A 60 -4.44 15.96 -1.28
C GLU A 60 -3.73 17.31 -1.52
N ASP A 61 -2.66 17.58 -0.78
CA ASP A 61 -1.84 18.79 -0.92
C ASP A 61 -0.76 18.65 -2.02
N ASP A 62 -0.76 17.57 -2.81
CA ASP A 62 0.26 17.24 -3.81
C ASP A 62 1.69 17.16 -3.21
N GLU A 63 1.84 16.86 -1.92
CA GLU A 63 3.14 16.79 -1.24
C GLU A 63 3.80 15.42 -1.34
N ILE A 64 3.04 14.41 -1.76
CA ILE A 64 3.51 13.07 -2.15
C ILE A 64 2.73 12.58 -3.37
N PRO A 65 3.32 11.70 -4.21
CA PRO A 65 2.60 11.08 -5.31
C PRO A 65 1.34 10.35 -4.84
N TYR A 66 0.20 10.64 -5.47
CA TYR A 66 -1.08 10.06 -5.07
C TYR A 66 -1.10 8.52 -5.11
N ARG A 67 -0.34 7.90 -6.03
CA ARG A 67 -0.15 6.43 -6.07
C ARG A 67 0.33 5.85 -4.74
N LEU A 68 1.12 6.59 -3.95
CA LEU A 68 1.58 6.15 -2.64
C LEU A 68 0.45 6.23 -1.60
N VAL A 69 -0.45 7.21 -1.71
CA VAL A 69 -1.67 7.25 -0.89
C VAL A 69 -2.55 6.05 -1.19
N ALA A 70 -2.81 5.78 -2.47
CA ALA A 70 -3.60 4.63 -2.92
C ALA A 70 -3.04 3.29 -2.43
N MET A 71 -1.72 3.08 -2.52
CA MET A 71 -1.08 1.88 -1.96
C MET A 71 -1.26 1.75 -0.43
N MET A 72 -1.16 2.86 0.29
CA MET A 72 -1.33 2.86 1.75
C MET A 72 -2.79 2.64 2.15
N GLU A 73 -3.74 3.16 1.37
CA GLU A 73 -5.18 2.96 1.56
C GLU A 73 -5.56 1.50 1.37
N ASP A 74 -5.11 0.87 0.28
CA ASP A 74 -5.32 -0.56 0.06
C ASP A 74 -4.75 -1.38 1.23
N ARG A 75 -3.52 -1.08 1.69
CA ARG A 75 -2.93 -1.77 2.85
C ARG A 75 -3.74 -1.56 4.13
N TYR A 76 -4.21 -0.34 4.36
CA TYR A 76 -5.09 -0.02 5.48
C TYR A 76 -6.39 -0.82 5.43
N LEU A 77 -7.01 -0.97 4.25
CA LEU A 77 -8.24 -1.75 4.07
C LEU A 77 -8.01 -3.25 4.27
N VAL A 78 -6.95 -3.81 3.68
CA VAL A 78 -6.60 -5.23 3.84
C VAL A 78 -6.33 -5.58 5.30
N GLN A 79 -5.64 -4.71 6.05
CA GLN A 79 -5.42 -4.89 7.50
C GLN A 79 -6.71 -4.93 8.32
N GLN A 80 -7.80 -4.37 7.79
CA GLN A 80 -9.13 -4.38 8.42
C GLN A 80 -10.02 -5.52 7.90
N GLY A 81 -9.47 -6.43 7.08
CA GLY A 81 -10.23 -7.50 6.44
C GLY A 81 -11.27 -6.98 5.44
N LYS A 82 -10.97 -5.86 4.76
CA LYS A 82 -11.85 -5.24 3.76
C LYS A 82 -11.29 -5.42 2.35
N PRO A 83 -12.15 -5.38 1.32
CA PRO A 83 -11.69 -5.28 -0.06
C PRO A 83 -10.89 -3.98 -0.25
N GLN A 84 -9.90 -4.04 -1.15
CA GLN A 84 -9.05 -2.91 -1.51
C GLN A 84 -9.63 -2.16 -2.74
N ILE A 85 -9.05 -1.01 -3.07
CA ILE A 85 -9.56 -0.15 -4.15
C ILE A 85 -8.72 -0.32 -5.42
N ASN A 86 -7.40 -0.31 -5.32
CA ASN A 86 -6.50 -0.23 -6.47
C ASN A 86 -5.77 -1.55 -6.79
N GLY A 87 -5.97 -2.59 -5.97
CA GLY A 87 -5.39 -3.91 -6.22
C GLY A 87 -3.89 -3.98 -5.94
N THR A 88 -3.36 -3.19 -5.00
CA THR A 88 -1.93 -3.12 -4.71
C THR A 88 -1.44 -4.12 -3.66
N GLN A 89 -2.34 -4.79 -2.94
CA GLN A 89 -1.99 -5.83 -1.98
C GLN A 89 -2.29 -7.21 -2.56
N GLY A 90 -1.29 -8.07 -2.51
CA GLY A 90 -1.41 -9.48 -2.84
C GLY A 90 -0.92 -10.36 -1.69
N GLN A 91 -1.33 -11.62 -1.72
CA GLN A 91 -1.00 -12.62 -0.72
C GLN A 91 -0.45 -13.87 -1.42
N SER A 92 0.51 -14.53 -0.80
CA SER A 92 1.03 -15.81 -1.26
C SER A 92 1.04 -16.81 -0.11
N TYR A 93 0.48 -17.98 -0.35
CA TYR A 93 0.54 -19.13 0.54
C TYR A 93 1.35 -20.25 -0.10
N SER A 94 2.03 -21.04 0.72
CA SER A 94 2.80 -22.21 0.26
C SER A 94 1.94 -23.46 0.04
N ASP A 95 0.64 -23.37 0.31
CA ASP A 95 -0.34 -24.45 0.14
C ASP A 95 -1.14 -24.30 -1.17
N ASN A 96 -2.27 -25.01 -1.26
CA ASN A 96 -3.13 -25.02 -2.44
C ASN A 96 -3.79 -23.67 -2.76
N ARG A 97 -3.78 -22.69 -1.83
CA ARG A 97 -4.31 -21.34 -2.09
C ARG A 97 -3.46 -20.57 -3.08
N GLY A 98 -2.15 -20.84 -3.10
CA GLY A 98 -1.20 -20.19 -4.01
C GLY A 98 -1.11 -18.66 -3.80
N SER A 99 -0.81 -17.95 -4.89
CA SER A 99 -0.74 -16.48 -4.91
C SER A 99 -2.01 -15.88 -5.48
N PHE A 100 -2.46 -14.77 -4.91
CA PHE A 100 -3.60 -14.00 -5.42
C PHE A 100 -3.48 -12.52 -5.04
N ILE A 101 -4.21 -11.68 -5.78
CA ILE A 101 -4.46 -10.29 -5.40
C ILE A 101 -5.66 -10.27 -4.46
N TRP A 102 -5.55 -9.59 -3.32
CA TRP A 102 -6.63 -9.50 -2.35
C TRP A 102 -7.90 -8.91 -2.98
N PRO A 103 -9.13 -9.30 -2.58
CA PRO A 103 -10.38 -8.84 -3.17
C PRO A 103 -10.44 -7.33 -3.37
N ILE A 104 -10.96 -6.92 -4.52
CA ILE A 104 -11.05 -5.53 -4.95
C ILE A 104 -12.54 -5.15 -4.96
N GLU A 105 -12.90 -3.99 -4.41
CA GLU A 105 -14.29 -3.54 -4.30
C GLU A 105 -14.99 -3.46 -5.67
N ASN A 106 -14.31 -2.86 -6.65
CA ASN A 106 -14.83 -2.68 -8.01
C ASN A 106 -13.82 -3.26 -9.03
N PRO A 107 -13.77 -4.60 -9.21
CA PRO A 107 -12.76 -5.23 -10.05
C PRO A 107 -12.95 -4.90 -11.54
N GLU A 108 -14.17 -4.58 -11.99
CA GLU A 108 -14.48 -4.25 -13.38
C GLU A 108 -13.85 -2.92 -13.83
N THR A 109 -13.74 -1.95 -12.91
CA THR A 109 -13.21 -0.61 -13.18
C THR A 109 -11.84 -0.38 -12.55
N VAL A 110 -11.21 -1.42 -11.98
CA VAL A 110 -9.96 -1.27 -11.21
C VAL A 110 -8.84 -0.61 -12.02
N ASN A 111 -8.73 -0.92 -13.31
CA ASN A 111 -7.68 -0.35 -14.17
C ASN A 111 -7.88 1.16 -14.41
N GLU A 112 -9.13 1.64 -14.38
CA GLU A 112 -9.43 3.08 -14.42
C GLU A 112 -9.00 3.74 -13.10
N SER A 113 -9.38 3.18 -11.95
CA SER A 113 -8.95 3.68 -10.64
C SER A 113 -7.43 3.68 -10.48
N ARG A 114 -6.74 2.65 -10.98
CA ARG A 114 -5.28 2.57 -11.02
C ARG A 114 -4.67 3.69 -11.87
N MET A 115 -5.22 3.94 -13.05
CA MET A 115 -4.74 5.01 -13.92
C MET A 115 -4.94 6.39 -13.25
N GLU A 116 -6.13 6.64 -12.68
CA GLU A 116 -6.45 7.87 -11.96
C GLU A 116 -5.52 8.11 -10.76
N ALA A 117 -5.16 7.05 -10.04
CA ALA A 117 -4.24 7.12 -8.92
C ALA A 117 -2.77 7.28 -9.35
N GLY A 118 -2.45 7.16 -10.64
CA GLY A 118 -1.10 7.33 -11.19
C GLY A 118 -0.26 6.05 -11.26
N PHE A 119 -0.91 4.88 -11.29
CA PHE A 119 -0.25 3.62 -11.65
C PHE A 119 -0.18 3.48 -13.18
N THR A 120 0.92 2.90 -13.67
CA THR A 120 1.17 2.76 -15.12
C THR A 120 0.91 1.36 -15.66
N SER A 121 0.57 0.41 -14.79
CA SER A 121 0.32 -0.99 -15.17
C SER A 121 -1.11 -1.39 -14.85
N THR A 122 -1.67 -2.28 -15.65
CA THR A 122 -2.95 -2.92 -15.32
C THR A 122 -2.81 -3.82 -14.09
N ILE A 123 -3.92 -4.31 -13.56
CA ILE A 123 -3.92 -5.27 -12.45
C ILE A 123 -3.31 -6.61 -12.85
N GLU A 124 -3.51 -7.05 -14.09
CA GLU A 124 -2.92 -8.26 -14.66
C GLU A 124 -1.40 -8.13 -14.77
N GLU A 125 -0.91 -7.04 -15.35
CA GLU A 125 0.53 -6.76 -15.44
C GLU A 125 1.16 -6.62 -14.05
N TYR A 126 0.45 -5.99 -13.11
CA TYR A 126 0.91 -5.87 -11.74
C TYR A 126 1.02 -7.23 -11.05
N GLY A 127 0.01 -8.08 -11.20
CA GLY A 127 0.03 -9.44 -10.69
C GLY A 127 1.20 -10.25 -11.25
N ASN A 128 1.48 -10.13 -12.55
CA ASN A 128 2.62 -10.78 -13.19
C ASN A 128 3.96 -10.29 -12.63
N ASN A 129 4.10 -8.97 -12.40
CA ASN A 129 5.30 -8.40 -11.80
C ASN A 129 5.48 -8.83 -10.34
N LEU A 130 4.38 -9.06 -9.61
CA LEU A 130 4.40 -9.43 -8.21
C LEU A 130 4.68 -10.93 -7.99
N PHE A 131 4.08 -11.79 -8.83
CA PHE A 131 4.05 -13.24 -8.62
C PHE A 131 4.75 -14.06 -9.71
N GLY A 132 5.16 -13.44 -10.81
CA GLY A 132 5.81 -14.09 -11.96
C GLY A 132 4.91 -14.16 -13.20
N SER A 133 5.53 -14.43 -14.36
CA SER A 133 4.86 -14.40 -15.68
C SER A 133 3.72 -15.42 -15.85
N ASP A 134 3.72 -16.48 -15.06
CA ASP A 134 2.70 -17.55 -15.12
C ASP A 134 1.49 -17.22 -14.24
N PHE A 135 1.53 -16.10 -13.51
CA PHE A 135 0.38 -15.63 -12.74
C PHE A 135 -0.77 -15.25 -13.66
N THR A 136 -2.00 -15.53 -13.23
CA THR A 136 -3.20 -15.06 -13.90
C THR A 136 -4.10 -14.44 -12.86
N TYR A 137 -4.38 -13.14 -13.02
CA TYR A 137 -5.31 -12.45 -12.15
C TYR A 137 -6.69 -13.09 -12.21
N LYS A 138 -7.29 -13.29 -11.05
CA LYS A 138 -8.66 -13.78 -10.88
C LYS A 138 -9.39 -12.83 -9.96
N VAL A 139 -10.63 -12.51 -10.30
CA VAL A 139 -11.52 -11.77 -9.40
C VAL A 139 -11.90 -12.68 -8.24
N LEU A 140 -11.64 -12.22 -7.02
CA LEU A 140 -11.99 -12.90 -5.78
C LEU A 140 -12.88 -11.99 -4.94
N THR A 141 -13.77 -12.61 -4.17
CA THR A 141 -14.60 -11.99 -3.15
C THR A 141 -13.97 -12.15 -1.77
N MET A 142 -14.50 -11.44 -0.78
CA MET A 142 -14.05 -11.62 0.61
C MET A 142 -14.30 -13.04 1.12
N ASP A 143 -15.38 -13.69 0.68
CA ASP A 143 -15.68 -15.06 1.08
C ASP A 143 -14.61 -16.03 0.56
N ASP A 144 -14.14 -15.86 -0.68
CA ASP A 144 -13.10 -16.70 -1.29
C ASP A 144 -11.76 -16.69 -0.52
N VAL A 145 -11.48 -15.64 0.26
CA VAL A 145 -10.19 -15.45 0.95
C VAL A 145 -10.26 -15.54 2.46
N THR A 146 -11.46 -15.69 3.02
CA THR A 146 -11.69 -15.78 4.47
C THR A 146 -12.09 -17.18 4.93
N GLU A 147 -12.35 -18.11 4.01
CA GLU A 147 -12.57 -19.52 4.36
C GLU A 147 -11.28 -20.19 4.88
N GLU A 148 -11.38 -20.75 6.09
CA GLU A 148 -10.35 -21.53 6.81
C GLU A 148 -10.16 -22.94 6.24
#